data_AF-F2L3V6-F1
#
_entry.id   AF-F2L3V6-F1
#
_cell.length_a   1.000
_cell.length_b   1.000
_cell.length_c   1.000
_cell.angle_alpha   90.00
_cell.angle_beta   90.00
_cell.angle_gamma   90.00
#
_symmetry.space_group_name_H-M   'P 1'
#
loop_
_entity.id
_entity.type
_entity.pdbx_description
1 polymer ?
#
loop_
_entity_poly.entity_id
_entity_poly.type
_entity_poly.pdbx_seq_one_letter_code
_entity_poly.pdbx_strand_id
1 'polypeptide(L)'
;MCLAYRDGDALVFEAPELERVVAYLSLRSLAEKVEEEGERIRATPYIDGVEESLRSLCATMPSDLRLDLLYALASDGWIVDRDLSRMRKSVSSGARVTVVECDCVNRRLQLFSTADCRDYLKQLGFSVRAVGMGIEAERGFKTLIEALDISDSVLQKAGTC
;
A
#
# COMPACT_ATOMS: atom_id res chain seq x y z
N MET A 1 -9.93 8.71 -16.81
CA MET A 1 -11.18 7.95 -17.04
C MET A 1 -11.42 7.13 -15.77
N CYS A 2 -12.67 6.99 -15.29
CA CYS A 2 -12.97 6.18 -14.10
C CYS A 2 -14.08 5.17 -14.43
N LEU A 3 -13.78 3.88 -14.36
CA LEU A 3 -14.63 2.79 -14.82
C LEU A 3 -14.46 1.56 -13.93
N ALA A 4 -15.58 0.92 -13.58
CA ALA A 4 -15.60 -0.41 -12.97
C ALA A 4 -16.44 -1.36 -13.82
N TYR A 5 -15.90 -2.52 -14.13
CA TYR A 5 -16.55 -3.54 -14.94
C TYR A 5 -16.04 -4.93 -14.61
N ARG A 6 -16.90 -5.92 -14.83
CA ARG A 6 -16.52 -7.33 -14.83
C ARG A 6 -15.76 -7.69 -16.11
N ASP A 7 -14.64 -8.39 -15.95
CA ASP A 7 -13.89 -9.04 -17.02
C ASP A 7 -13.65 -10.51 -16.68
N GLY A 8 -14.54 -11.37 -17.19
CA GLY A 8 -14.52 -12.81 -16.91
C GLY A 8 -14.80 -13.12 -15.43
N ASP A 9 -13.78 -13.64 -14.76
CA ASP A 9 -13.75 -13.98 -13.34
C ASP A 9 -13.16 -12.87 -12.45
N ALA A 10 -12.88 -11.69 -12.99
CA ALA A 10 -12.30 -10.58 -12.25
C ALA A 10 -13.17 -9.33 -12.29
N LEU A 11 -13.02 -8.50 -11.25
CA LEU A 11 -13.48 -7.12 -11.21
C LEU A 11 -12.32 -6.21 -11.60
N VAL A 12 -12.51 -5.40 -12.65
CA VAL A 12 -11.51 -4.44 -13.12
C VAL A 12 -11.98 -3.03 -12.78
N PHE A 13 -11.06 -2.25 -12.19
CA PHE A 13 -11.28 -0.85 -11.87
C PHE A 13 -10.15 0.01 -12.44
N GLU A 14 -10.49 0.89 -13.38
CA GLU A 14 -9.57 1.82 -14.02
C GLU A 14 -9.93 3.23 -13.53
N ALA A 15 -8.98 3.93 -12.90
CA ALA A 15 -9.23 5.23 -12.30
C ALA A 15 -7.92 5.99 -12.03
N PRO A 16 -7.97 7.30 -11.70
CA PRO A 16 -6.80 7.99 -11.17
C PRO A 16 -6.31 7.35 -9.86
N GLU A 17 -5.07 7.66 -9.47
CA GLU A 17 -4.41 6.96 -8.38
C GLU A 17 -5.16 7.02 -7.05
N LEU A 18 -5.80 8.15 -6.71
CA LEU A 18 -6.48 8.30 -5.42
C LEU A 18 -7.63 7.29 -5.27
N GLU A 19 -8.51 7.24 -6.26
CA GLU A 19 -9.63 6.30 -6.34
C GLU A 19 -9.12 4.86 -6.36
N ARG A 20 -8.04 4.58 -7.10
CA ARG A 20 -7.46 3.24 -7.18
C ARG A 20 -6.90 2.77 -5.84
N VAL A 21 -6.25 3.63 -5.07
CA VAL A 21 -5.72 3.27 -3.76
C VAL A 21 -6.86 2.97 -2.79
N VAL A 22 -7.92 3.78 -2.79
CA VAL A 22 -9.12 3.52 -1.97
C VAL A 22 -9.74 2.18 -2.37
N ALA A 23 -9.96 1.95 -3.66
CA ALA A 23 -10.49 0.70 -4.18
C ALA A 23 -9.60 -0.50 -3.80
N TYR A 24 -8.28 -0.37 -3.96
CA TYR A 24 -7.31 -1.41 -3.58
C TYR A 24 -7.40 -1.76 -2.09
N LEU A 25 -7.43 -0.76 -1.20
CA LEU A 25 -7.56 -0.97 0.25
C LEU A 25 -8.88 -1.65 0.61
N SER A 26 -9.98 -1.33 -0.09
CA SER A 26 -11.28 -1.99 0.11
C SER A 26 -11.32 -3.43 -0.43
N LEU A 27 -10.61 -3.71 -1.54
CA LEU A 27 -10.67 -4.99 -2.23
C LEU A 27 -9.68 -6.03 -1.68
N ARG A 28 -8.52 -5.62 -1.17
CA ARG A 28 -7.44 -6.53 -0.78
C ARG A 28 -7.76 -7.48 0.38
N SER A 29 -8.82 -7.21 1.13
CA SER A 29 -9.35 -8.09 2.19
C SER A 29 -10.53 -8.95 1.72
N LEU A 30 -11.10 -8.65 0.56
CA LEU A 30 -12.29 -9.30 0.00
C LEU A 30 -11.94 -10.24 -1.16
N ALA A 31 -10.95 -9.86 -1.97
CA ALA A 31 -10.46 -10.64 -3.09
C ALA A 31 -9.30 -11.54 -2.65
N GLU A 32 -9.14 -12.68 -3.33
CA GLU A 32 -7.97 -13.54 -3.14
C GLU A 32 -6.70 -12.86 -3.68
N LYS A 33 -6.84 -12.07 -4.74
CA LYS A 33 -5.75 -11.38 -5.42
C LYS A 33 -6.20 -10.03 -5.95
N VAL A 34 -5.40 -8.99 -5.72
CA VAL A 34 -5.57 -7.67 -6.34
C VAL A 34 -4.25 -7.29 -7.00
N GLU A 35 -4.28 -7.04 -8.31
CA GLU A 35 -3.10 -6.68 -9.10
C GLU A 35 -3.24 -5.29 -9.67
N GLU A 36 -2.17 -4.49 -9.62
CA GLU A 36 -2.09 -3.19 -10.29
C GLU A 36 -1.39 -3.33 -11.64
N GLU A 37 -2.00 -2.80 -12.70
CA GLU A 37 -1.44 -2.76 -14.05
C GLU A 37 -1.62 -1.36 -14.66
N GLY A 38 -0.63 -0.49 -14.53
CA GLY A 38 -0.72 0.87 -15.06
C GLY A 38 -1.79 1.68 -14.32
N GLU A 39 -2.87 2.09 -15.01
CA GLU A 39 -3.98 2.85 -14.43
C GLU A 39 -5.19 1.99 -14.06
N ARG A 40 -5.02 0.66 -13.97
CA ARG A 40 -6.08 -0.27 -13.55
C ARG A 40 -5.66 -1.14 -12.37
N ILE A 41 -6.64 -1.58 -11.59
CA ILE A 41 -6.52 -2.69 -10.66
C ILE A 41 -7.45 -3.83 -11.09
N ARG A 42 -6.99 -5.07 -10.94
CA ARG A 42 -7.75 -6.30 -11.23
C ARG A 42 -7.87 -7.11 -9.95
N ALA A 43 -9.09 -7.27 -9.46
CA ALA A 43 -9.41 -8.09 -8.30
C ALA A 43 -10.02 -9.43 -8.71
N THR A 44 -9.47 -10.54 -8.22
CA THR A 44 -9.89 -11.91 -8.54
C THR A 44 -10.10 -12.70 -7.23
N PRO A 45 -11.18 -13.48 -7.10
CA PRO A 45 -12.31 -13.61 -8.02
C PRO A 45 -13.20 -12.35 -8.02
N TYR A 46 -14.13 -12.28 -8.97
CA TYR A 46 -15.18 -11.26 -9.02
C TYR A 46 -16.05 -11.36 -7.77
N ILE A 47 -16.31 -10.21 -7.14
CA ILE A 47 -17.09 -10.11 -5.91
C ILE A 47 -18.42 -9.42 -6.23
N ASP A 48 -19.51 -10.16 -6.12
CA ASP A 48 -20.86 -9.64 -6.34
C ASP A 48 -21.14 -8.43 -5.42
N GLY A 49 -21.76 -7.39 -5.99
CA GLY A 49 -22.16 -6.18 -5.26
C GLY A 49 -21.07 -5.13 -5.05
N VAL A 50 -19.80 -5.42 -5.36
CA VAL A 50 -18.70 -4.44 -5.19
C VAL A 50 -18.55 -3.51 -6.40
N GLU A 51 -18.95 -3.95 -7.60
CA GLU A 51 -18.86 -3.14 -8.83
C GLU A 51 -19.58 -1.78 -8.69
N GLU A 52 -20.78 -1.76 -8.10
CA GLU A 52 -21.53 -0.51 -7.89
C GLU A 52 -20.84 0.42 -6.90
N SER A 53 -20.25 -0.13 -5.83
CA SER A 53 -19.45 0.65 -4.87
C SER A 53 -18.23 1.27 -5.54
N LEU A 54 -17.52 0.52 -6.40
CA LEU A 54 -16.38 1.07 -7.16
C LEU A 54 -16.83 2.14 -8.16
N ARG A 55 -17.97 1.96 -8.82
CA ARG A 55 -18.55 3.02 -9.67
C ARG A 55 -18.89 4.27 -8.89
N SER A 56 -19.35 4.15 -7.65
CA SER A 56 -19.64 5.31 -6.80
C SER A 56 -18.38 6.12 -6.46
N LEU A 57 -17.21 5.48 -6.32
CA LEU A 57 -15.94 6.17 -6.10
C LEU A 57 -15.63 7.16 -7.24
N CYS A 58 -16.03 6.84 -8.47
CA CYS A 58 -15.86 7.72 -9.63
C CYS A 58 -16.69 9.02 -9.56
N ALA A 59 -17.74 9.04 -8.74
CA ALA A 59 -18.62 10.20 -8.54
C ALA A 59 -18.34 10.95 -7.23
N THR A 60 -17.47 10.42 -6.37
CA THR A 60 -17.12 11.02 -5.08
C THR A 60 -16.24 12.24 -5.27
N MET A 61 -16.44 13.29 -4.46
CA MET A 61 -15.58 14.46 -4.52
C MET A 61 -14.16 14.12 -4.03
N PRO A 62 -13.09 14.69 -4.62
CA PRO A 62 -11.72 14.41 -4.20
C PRO A 62 -11.42 14.67 -2.72
N SER A 63 -12.10 15.64 -2.10
CA SER A 63 -11.99 15.93 -0.68
C SER A 63 -12.48 14.78 0.19
N ASP A 64 -13.59 14.15 -0.22
CA ASP A 64 -14.22 13.06 0.51
C ASP A 64 -13.42 11.77 0.30
N LEU A 65 -12.97 11.50 -0.93
CA LEU A 65 -12.05 10.39 -1.23
C LEU A 65 -10.77 10.45 -0.41
N ARG A 66 -10.22 11.65 -0.18
CA ARG A 66 -9.03 11.82 0.67
C ARG A 66 -9.34 11.45 2.11
N LEU A 67 -10.50 11.83 2.64
CA LEU A 67 -10.92 11.44 3.99
C LEU A 67 -11.09 9.92 4.08
N ASP A 68 -11.77 9.31 3.11
CA ASP A 68 -11.95 7.86 3.03
C ASP A 68 -10.60 7.12 2.98
N LEU A 69 -9.65 7.64 2.21
CA LEU A 69 -8.28 7.10 2.15
C LEU A 69 -7.58 7.20 3.51
N LEU A 70 -7.64 8.36 4.18
CA LEU A 70 -7.04 8.53 5.50
C LEU A 70 -7.64 7.55 6.51
N TYR A 71 -8.96 7.35 6.50
CA TYR A 71 -9.63 6.37 7.34
C TYR A 71 -9.20 4.94 7.02
N ALA A 72 -9.16 4.56 5.74
CA ALA A 72 -8.76 3.23 5.31
C ALA A 72 -7.31 2.92 5.71
N LEU A 73 -6.39 3.86 5.52
CA LEU A 73 -4.98 3.72 5.95
C LEU A 73 -4.86 3.62 7.48
N ALA A 74 -5.60 4.44 8.22
CA ALA A 74 -5.60 4.39 9.68
C ALA A 74 -6.14 3.05 10.20
N SER A 75 -7.21 2.53 9.59
CA SER A 75 -7.75 1.20 9.89
C SER A 75 -6.75 0.08 9.59
N ASP A 76 -5.86 0.28 8.63
CA ASP A 76 -4.75 -0.63 8.33
C ASP A 76 -3.52 -0.43 9.24
N GLY A 77 -3.60 0.46 10.23
CA GLY A 77 -2.54 0.70 11.21
C GLY A 77 -1.46 1.68 10.75
N TRP A 78 -1.70 2.45 9.70
CA TRP A 78 -0.83 3.56 9.32
C TRP A 78 -1.12 4.80 10.16
N ILE A 79 -0.05 5.48 10.55
CA ILE A 79 -0.10 6.86 11.04
C ILE A 79 0.17 7.76 9.83
N VAL A 80 -0.77 8.65 9.52
CA VAL A 80 -0.76 9.41 8.28
C VAL A 80 -0.93 10.90 8.56
N ASP A 81 -0.10 11.74 7.94
CA ASP A 81 -0.28 13.18 7.97
C ASP A 81 -1.56 13.57 7.22
N ARG A 82 -2.27 14.60 7.68
CA ARG A 82 -3.57 15.01 7.10
C ARG A 82 -3.50 15.26 5.59
N ASP A 83 -2.35 15.67 5.11
CA ASP A 83 -2.13 15.97 3.71
C ASP A 83 -1.61 14.79 2.88
N LEU A 84 -1.49 13.59 3.47
CA LEU A 84 -0.89 12.40 2.86
C LEU A 84 0.57 12.63 2.41
N SER A 85 1.26 13.64 2.95
CA SER A 85 2.67 13.87 2.62
C SER A 85 3.58 12.81 3.22
N ARG A 86 3.22 12.32 4.42
CA ARG A 86 3.94 11.28 5.15
C ARG A 86 3.02 10.21 5.68
N MET A 87 3.47 8.97 5.63
CA MET A 87 2.85 7.83 6.29
C MET A 87 3.88 7.02 7.06
N ARG A 88 3.50 6.40 8.16
CA ARG A 88 4.37 5.52 8.96
C ARG A 88 3.60 4.33 9.49
N LYS A 89 4.19 3.14 9.39
CA LYS A 89 3.69 1.91 10.02
C LYS A 89 4.85 1.19 10.69
N SER A 90 4.60 0.61 11.85
CA SER A 90 5.64 -0.08 12.62
C SER A 90 5.11 -1.38 13.19
N VAL A 91 5.96 -2.40 13.20
CA VAL A 91 5.68 -3.69 13.85
C VAL A 91 6.81 -4.04 14.81
N SER A 92 6.47 -4.68 15.91
CA SER A 92 7.40 -5.22 16.89
C SER A 92 7.25 -6.73 17.01
N SER A 93 8.36 -7.46 17.00
CA SER A 93 8.41 -8.91 17.24
C SER A 93 9.51 -9.22 18.27
N GLY A 94 9.11 -9.53 19.51
CA GLY A 94 10.04 -9.64 20.62
C GLY A 94 10.80 -8.33 20.87
N ALA A 95 12.13 -8.38 20.84
CA ALA A 95 13.00 -7.20 20.95
C ALA A 95 13.26 -6.49 19.62
N ARG A 96 12.69 -6.98 18.51
CA ARG A 96 12.91 -6.43 17.17
C ARG A 96 11.83 -5.42 16.82
N VAL A 97 12.23 -4.32 16.21
CA VAL A 97 11.33 -3.27 15.72
C VAL A 97 11.64 -3.03 14.25
N THR A 98 10.59 -2.94 13.44
CA THR A 98 10.68 -2.47 12.05
C THR A 98 9.71 -1.33 11.86
N VAL A 99 10.20 -0.25 11.28
CA VAL A 99 9.46 0.96 10.96
C VAL A 99 9.59 1.21 9.47
N VAL A 100 8.46 1.41 8.81
CA VAL A 100 8.41 1.85 7.41
C VAL A 100 7.80 3.24 7.39
N GLU A 101 8.44 4.16 6.68
CA GLU A 101 8.01 5.52 6.43
C GLU A 101 7.87 5.75 4.93
N CYS A 102 6.75 6.33 4.51
CA CYS A 102 6.54 6.86 3.17
C CYS A 102 6.73 8.37 3.21
N ASP A 103 7.70 8.88 2.46
CA ASP A 103 7.73 10.25 1.97
C ASP A 103 6.98 10.23 0.64
N CYS A 104 5.67 10.45 0.71
CA CYS A 104 4.76 10.17 -0.39
C CYS A 104 4.79 11.28 -1.45
N VAL A 105 5.25 12.48 -1.07
CA VAL A 105 5.54 13.58 -2.00
C VAL A 105 6.74 13.23 -2.88
N ASN A 106 7.83 12.77 -2.28
CA ASN A 106 9.05 12.41 -3.02
C ASN A 106 9.08 10.96 -3.50
N ARG A 107 7.96 10.22 -3.36
CA ARG A 107 7.81 8.84 -3.81
C ARG A 107 8.90 7.90 -3.28
N ARG A 108 9.21 8.01 -2.00
CA ARG A 108 10.30 7.26 -1.35
C ARG A 108 9.80 6.54 -0.10
N LEU A 109 10.08 5.25 -0.04
CA LEU A 109 10.00 4.45 1.16
C LEU A 109 11.34 4.48 1.89
N GLN A 110 11.28 4.72 3.18
CA GLN A 110 12.39 4.62 4.11
C GLN A 110 12.04 3.58 5.16
N LEU A 111 13.04 2.82 5.56
CA LEU A 111 12.88 1.73 6.50
C LEU A 111 13.99 1.79 7.52
N PHE A 112 13.62 1.54 8.76
CA PHE A 112 14.54 1.20 9.82
C PHE A 112 14.13 -0.14 10.42
N SER A 113 15.08 -1.05 10.60
CA SER A 113 14.84 -2.31 11.30
C SER A 113 16.00 -2.66 12.21
N THR A 114 15.69 -3.15 13.40
CA THR A 114 16.68 -3.79 14.27
C THR A 114 16.86 -5.28 13.97
N ALA A 115 16.08 -5.84 13.03
CA ALA A 115 16.27 -7.17 12.50
C ALA A 115 17.14 -7.11 11.23
N ASP A 116 18.07 -8.04 11.06
CA ASP A 116 18.92 -8.07 9.86
C ASP A 116 18.19 -8.77 8.70
N CYS A 117 17.32 -8.01 8.01
CA CYS A 117 16.63 -8.45 6.78
C CYS A 117 17.36 -8.02 5.50
N ARG A 118 18.68 -7.76 5.53
CA ARG A 118 19.41 -7.10 4.43
C ARG A 118 19.21 -7.76 3.07
N ASP A 119 19.34 -9.08 2.99
CA ASP A 119 19.27 -9.78 1.71
C ASP A 119 17.86 -9.73 1.11
N TYR A 120 16.84 -9.87 1.94
CA TYR A 120 15.44 -9.73 1.53
C TYR A 120 15.13 -8.31 1.05
N LEU A 121 15.59 -7.29 1.79
CA LEU A 121 15.39 -5.89 1.40
C LEU A 121 16.09 -5.56 0.07
N LYS A 122 17.29 -6.10 -0.17
CA LYS A 122 17.98 -5.97 -1.46
C LYS A 122 17.23 -6.66 -2.60
N GLN A 123 16.62 -7.83 -2.37
CA GLN A 123 15.76 -8.50 -3.36
C GLN A 123 14.53 -7.67 -3.71
N LEU A 124 13.98 -6.95 -2.72
CA LEU A 124 12.94 -5.94 -2.92
C LEU A 124 13.50 -4.61 -3.47
N GLY A 125 14.73 -4.54 -3.97
CA GLY A 125 15.27 -3.34 -4.62
C GLY A 125 15.59 -2.17 -3.69
N PHE A 126 15.69 -2.39 -2.38
CA PHE A 126 16.15 -1.35 -1.46
C PHE A 126 17.67 -1.17 -1.50
N SER A 127 18.10 0.07 -1.35
CA SER A 127 19.48 0.41 -0.97
C SER A 127 19.61 0.29 0.54
N VAL A 128 20.36 -0.70 1.02
CA VAL A 128 20.47 -1.05 2.44
C VAL A 128 21.82 -0.63 3.00
N ARG A 129 21.83 0.02 4.16
CA ARG A 129 23.03 0.36 4.94
C ARG A 129 22.89 -0.10 6.39
N ALA A 130 24.00 -0.53 6.99
CA ALA A 130 24.04 -0.83 8.43
C ALA A 130 24.18 0.46 9.23
N VAL A 131 23.41 0.62 10.31
CA VAL A 131 23.44 1.80 11.18
C VAL A 131 23.28 1.37 12.64
N GLY A 132 24.33 1.58 13.44
CA GLY A 132 24.33 1.22 14.86
C GLY A 132 23.98 -0.27 15.07
N MET A 133 22.86 -0.52 15.77
CA MET A 133 22.36 -1.86 16.07
C MET A 133 21.33 -2.40 15.05
N GLY A 134 21.16 -1.75 13.91
CA GLY A 134 20.16 -2.12 12.92
C GLY A 134 20.58 -1.82 11.48
N ILE A 135 19.58 -1.78 10.62
CA ILE A 135 19.71 -1.46 9.21
C ILE A 135 18.74 -0.35 8.85
N GLU A 136 19.18 0.51 7.95
CA GLU A 136 18.34 1.45 7.25
C GLU A 136 18.27 1.06 5.78
N ALA A 137 17.12 1.27 5.17
CA ALA A 137 16.92 0.95 3.77
C ALA A 137 16.04 2.00 3.10
N GLU A 138 16.33 2.33 1.84
CA GLU A 138 15.50 3.23 1.04
C GLU A 138 15.22 2.68 -0.36
N ARG A 139 14.02 2.96 -0.88
CA ARG A 139 13.58 2.61 -2.23
C ARG A 139 12.59 3.65 -2.76
N GLY A 140 12.71 4.01 -4.03
CA GLY A 140 11.67 4.76 -4.74
C GLY A 140 10.52 3.85 -5.20
N PHE A 141 9.31 4.40 -5.27
CA PHE A 141 8.12 3.69 -5.78
C PHE A 141 7.40 4.54 -6.84
N LYS A 142 6.58 3.90 -7.68
CA LYS A 142 5.82 4.57 -8.74
C LYS A 142 4.41 4.92 -8.30
N THR A 143 3.76 4.03 -7.56
CA THR A 143 2.37 4.17 -7.14
C THR A 143 2.24 3.97 -5.63
N LEU A 144 1.21 4.56 -5.03
CA LEU A 144 0.93 4.34 -3.61
C LEU A 144 0.53 2.89 -3.32
N ILE A 145 -0.08 2.18 -4.28
CA ILE A 145 -0.37 0.74 -4.15
C ILE A 145 0.94 -0.05 -4.05
N GLU A 146 1.92 0.21 -4.94
CA GLU A 146 3.25 -0.39 -4.84
C GLU A 146 3.89 -0.12 -3.47
N ALA A 147 3.77 1.12 -2.96
CA ALA A 147 4.30 1.47 -1.66
C ALA A 147 3.66 0.65 -0.52
N LEU A 148 2.35 0.44 -0.57
CA LEU A 148 1.60 -0.37 0.39
C LEU A 148 2.01 -1.84 0.33
N ASP A 149 2.04 -2.44 -0.87
CA ASP A 149 2.42 -3.84 -1.07
C ASP A 149 3.83 -4.15 -0.58
N ILE A 150 4.80 -3.28 -0.89
CA ILE A 150 6.18 -3.40 -0.43
C ILE A 150 6.24 -3.30 1.09
N SER A 151 5.52 -2.34 1.67
CA SER A 151 5.51 -2.11 3.11
C SER A 151 4.93 -3.32 3.85
N ASP A 152 3.81 -3.87 3.39
CA ASP A 152 3.19 -5.05 3.99
C ASP A 152 4.10 -6.29 3.86
N SER A 153 4.74 -6.49 2.70
CA SER A 153 5.71 -7.57 2.47
C SER A 153 6.89 -7.51 3.45
N VAL A 154 7.46 -6.31 3.64
CA VAL A 154 8.53 -6.06 4.60
C VAL A 154 8.06 -6.34 6.02
N LEU A 155 6.95 -5.75 6.43
CA LEU A 155 6.46 -5.84 7.82
C LEU A 155 6.10 -7.29 8.18
N GLN A 156 5.58 -8.07 7.24
CA GLN A 156 5.34 -9.49 7.42
C GLN A 156 6.67 -10.26 7.58
N LYS A 157 7.67 -9.95 6.76
CA LYS A 157 8.97 -10.64 6.81
C LYS A 157 9.78 -10.30 8.06
N ALA A 158 9.66 -9.07 8.55
CA ALA A 158 10.41 -8.52 9.68
C ALA A 158 10.28 -9.34 10.98
N GLY A 159 9.19 -10.10 11.17
CA GLY A 159 9.03 -11.00 12.31
C GLY A 159 9.85 -12.28 12.23
N THR A 160 10.43 -12.59 11.07
CA THR A 160 11.10 -13.88 10.76
C THR A 160 12.55 -13.75 10.32
N CYS A 161 13.03 -12.52 10.11
CA CYS A 161 14.44 -12.19 10.28
C CYS A 161 14.66 -12.09 11.81
#